data_AF-A0A558F6A1-F1
#
_entry.id   AF-A0A558F6A1-F1
#
_cell.length_a   1.000
_cell.length_b   1.000
_cell.length_c   1.000
_cell.angle_alpha   90.00
_cell.angle_beta   90.00
_cell.angle_gamma   90.00
#
_symmetry.space_group_name_H-M   'P 1'
#
loop_
_entity.id
_entity.type
_entity.pdbx_description
1 polymer ?
#
loop_
_entity_poly.entity_id
_entity_poly.type
_entity_poly.pdbx_seq_one_letter_code
_entity_poly.pdbx_strand_id
1 'polypeptide(L)'
;MHTTIIITFGLVLLALMLFIGEKLGFSRQTLTYSFVVLWLALTVINGAIGMITAGQPLTSELMVGFMVFSVPVAALVLFMTLNIA
;
A
#
# COMPACT_ATOMS: atom_id res chain seq x y z
N MET A 1 -17.38 -1.23 4.85
CA MET A 1 -16.14 -1.97 5.18
C MET A 1 -15.32 -2.30 3.92
N HIS A 2 -15.10 -1.33 3.02
CA HIS A 2 -14.31 -1.52 1.79
C HIS A 2 -12.85 -1.07 1.99
N THR A 3 -12.68 0.16 2.49
CA THR A 3 -11.38 0.76 2.84
C THR A 3 -10.56 -0.10 3.82
N THR A 4 -11.20 -0.65 4.84
CA THR A 4 -10.54 -1.56 5.81
C THR A 4 -10.00 -2.82 5.15
N ILE A 5 -10.76 -3.42 4.21
CA ILE A 5 -10.31 -4.63 3.50
C ILE A 5 -9.10 -4.32 2.64
N ILE A 6 -9.10 -3.18 1.94
CA ILE A 6 -7.98 -2.78 1.07
C ILE A 6 -6.73 -2.46 1.89
N ILE A 7 -6.88 -1.76 3.02
CA ILE A 7 -5.76 -1.50 3.94
C ILE A 7 -5.20 -2.83 4.45
N THR A 8 -6.05 -3.75 4.91
CA THR A 8 -5.60 -5.09 5.36
C THR A 8 -4.87 -5.83 4.24
N PHE A 9 -5.39 -5.79 3.01
CA PHE A 9 -4.72 -6.37 1.85
C PHE A 9 -3.34 -5.76 1.63
N GLY A 10 -3.20 -4.43 1.76
CA GLY A 10 -1.90 -3.75 1.65
C GLY A 10 -0.91 -4.14 2.72
N LEU A 11 -1.37 -4.30 3.97
CA LEU A 11 -0.52 -4.76 5.07
C LEU A 11 -0.07 -6.21 4.88
N VAL A 12 -0.97 -7.09 4.41
CA VAL A 12 -0.62 -8.48 4.08
C VAL A 12 0.37 -8.52 2.93
N LEU A 13 0.13 -7.75 1.87
CA LEU A 13 1.04 -7.67 0.72
C LEU A 13 2.41 -7.13 1.11
N LEU A 14 2.46 -6.11 1.96
CA LEU A 14 3.70 -5.58 2.53
C LEU A 14 4.46 -6.66 3.28
N ALA A 15 3.79 -7.37 4.18
CA ALA A 15 4.40 -8.45 4.95
C ALA A 15 4.95 -9.56 4.05
N LEU A 16 4.21 -9.93 2.99
CA LEU A 16 4.65 -10.91 2.00
C LEU A 16 5.88 -10.42 1.22
N MET A 17 5.86 -9.18 0.74
CA MET A 17 7.00 -8.62 0.00
C MET A 17 8.25 -8.56 0.87
N LEU A 18 8.14 -8.10 2.11
CA LEU A 18 9.28 -8.08 3.04
C LEU A 18 9.78 -9.48 3.35
N PHE A 19 8.89 -10.41 3.73
CA PHE A 19 9.27 -11.77 4.11
C PHE A 19 9.90 -12.55 2.96
N ILE A 20 9.26 -12.55 1.79
CA ILE A 20 9.75 -13.28 0.61
C ILE A 20 10.96 -12.57 0.03
N GLY A 21 10.92 -11.24 -0.05
CA GLY A 21 11.98 -10.44 -0.63
C GLY A 21 13.31 -10.57 0.09
N GLU A 22 13.28 -10.59 1.42
CA GLU A 22 14.48 -10.84 2.23
C GLU A 22 15.02 -12.27 2.00
N LYS A 23 14.14 -13.27 1.88
CA LYS A 23 14.53 -14.66 1.58
C LYS A 23 15.13 -14.82 0.18
N LEU A 24 14.71 -14.01 -0.78
CA LEU A 24 15.26 -13.97 -2.14
C LEU A 24 16.54 -13.15 -2.24
N GLY A 25 16.97 -12.49 -1.15
CA GLY A 25 18.19 -11.67 -1.13
C GLY A 25 18.04 -10.28 -1.74
N PHE A 26 16.80 -9.77 -1.89
CA PHE A 26 16.60 -8.40 -2.36
C PHE A 26 17.04 -7.39 -1.30
N SER A 27 17.60 -6.27 -1.77
CA SER A 27 17.95 -5.16 -0.89
C SER A 27 16.69 -4.54 -0.29
N ARG A 28 16.79 -4.02 0.94
CA ARG A 28 15.69 -3.30 1.60
C ARG A 28 15.21 -2.10 0.77
N GLN A 29 16.13 -1.43 0.05
CA GLN A 29 15.79 -0.32 -0.85
C GLN A 29 14.92 -0.80 -2.00
N THR A 30 15.31 -1.88 -2.68
CA THR A 30 14.53 -2.50 -3.76
C THR A 30 13.13 -2.87 -3.27
N LEU A 31 13.01 -3.48 -2.09
CA LEU A 31 11.70 -3.86 -1.53
C LEU A 31 10.82 -2.65 -1.20
N THR A 32 11.43 -1.61 -0.62
CA THR A 32 10.76 -0.36 -0.30
C THR A 32 10.20 0.31 -1.55
N TYR A 33 11.07 0.55 -2.54
CA TYR A 33 10.65 1.22 -3.78
C TYR A 33 9.62 0.39 -4.55
N SER A 34 9.82 -0.92 -4.62
CA SER A 34 8.88 -1.81 -5.31
C SER A 34 7.52 -1.80 -4.65
N PHE A 35 7.46 -1.89 -3.32
CA PHE A 35 6.19 -1.83 -2.60
C PHE A 35 5.50 -0.47 -2.77
N VAL A 36 6.22 0.64 -2.62
CA VAL A 36 5.63 1.99 -2.73
C VAL A 36 5.04 2.21 -4.12
N VAL A 37 5.77 1.86 -5.19
CA VAL A 37 5.29 2.02 -6.57
C VAL A 37 4.10 1.11 -6.85
N LEU A 38 4.19 -0.16 -6.46
CA LEU A 38 3.11 -1.12 -6.67
C LEU A 38 1.86 -0.73 -5.89
N TRP A 39 2.01 -0.32 -4.63
CA TRP A 39 0.89 0.05 -3.76
C TRP A 39 0.23 1.34 -4.22
N LEU A 40 1.02 2.31 -4.70
CA LEU A 40 0.49 3.52 -5.32
C LEU A 40 -0.38 3.19 -6.54
N ALA A 41 0.12 2.32 -7.43
CA ALA A 41 -0.62 1.91 -8.62
C ALA A 41 -1.95 1.22 -8.25
N LEU A 42 -1.93 0.29 -7.29
CA LEU A 42 -3.15 -0.37 -6.81
C LEU A 42 -4.14 0.61 -6.16
N THR A 43 -3.64 1.60 -5.41
CA THR A 43 -4.49 2.63 -4.81
C THR A 43 -5.18 3.48 -5.88
N VAL A 44 -4.46 3.88 -6.91
CA VAL A 44 -5.02 4.66 -8.03
C VAL A 44 -6.06 3.85 -8.79
N ILE A 45 -5.77 2.57 -9.09
CA ILE A 45 -6.72 1.66 -9.74
C ILE A 45 -7.98 1.51 -8.87
N ASN A 46 -7.82 1.32 -7.56
CA ASN A 46 -8.95 1.21 -6.65
C ASN A 46 -9.82 2.48 -6.65
N GLY A 47 -9.22 3.67 -6.61
CA GLY A 47 -9.94 4.93 -6.68
C GLY A 47 -10.69 5.10 -8.01
N ALA A 48 -10.05 4.75 -9.13
CA ALA A 48 -10.69 4.78 -10.45
C ALA A 48 -11.89 3.81 -10.52
N ILE A 49 -11.76 2.60 -9.97
CA ILE A 49 -12.86 1.65 -9.87
C ILE A 49 -13.99 2.22 -9.02
N GLY A 50 -13.71 2.86 -7.89
CA GLY A 50 -14.71 3.51 -7.04
C GLY A 50 -15.51 4.59 -7.78
N MET A 51 -14.83 5.41 -8.59
CA MET A 51 -15.50 6.42 -9.42
C MET A 51 -16.39 5.80 -10.49
N ILE A 52 -15.89 4.80 -11.23
CA ILE A 52 -16.58 4.21 -12.38
C ILE A 52 -17.75 3.33 -11.95
N THR A 53 -17.57 2.52 -10.90
CA THR A 53 -18.53 1.48 -10.52
C THR A 53 -19.52 1.94 -9.45
N ALA A 54 -19.08 2.78 -8.51
CA ALA A 54 -19.90 3.26 -7.40
C ALA A 54 -20.36 4.72 -7.56
N GLY A 55 -19.98 5.38 -8.66
CA GLY A 55 -20.36 6.77 -8.96
C GLY A 55 -19.83 7.79 -7.94
N GLN A 56 -18.78 7.43 -7.19
CA GLN A 56 -18.25 8.28 -6.14
C GLN A 56 -17.59 9.53 -6.73
N PRO A 57 -17.75 10.70 -6.09
CA PRO A 57 -17.07 11.91 -6.53
C PRO A 57 -15.56 11.78 -6.32
N LEU A 58 -14.78 12.40 -7.21
CA LEU A 58 -13.31 12.37 -7.19
C LEU A 58 -12.73 12.76 -5.81
N THR A 59 -13.33 13.74 -5.13
CA THR A 59 -12.88 14.19 -3.81
C THR A 59 -13.00 13.10 -2.74
N SER A 60 -14.08 12.31 -2.78
CA SER A 60 -14.28 11.18 -1.88
C SER A 60 -13.21 10.11 -2.10
N GLU A 61 -13.00 9.72 -3.36
CA GLU A 61 -12.00 8.71 -3.73
C GLU A 61 -10.56 9.18 -3.47
N LEU A 62 -10.28 10.48 -3.58
CA LEU A 62 -8.98 11.04 -3.20
C LEU A 62 -8.73 10.94 -1.69
N MET A 63 -9.72 11.26 -0.85
CA MET A 63 -9.57 11.13 0.60
C MET A 63 -9.41 9.66 1.02
N VAL A 64 -10.21 8.76 0.44
CA VAL A 64 -10.10 7.32 0.69
C VAL A 64 -8.76 6.78 0.17
N GLY A 65 -8.37 7.13 -1.05
CA GLY A 65 -7.12 6.75 -1.67
C GLY A 65 -5.91 7.21 -0.84
N PHE A 66 -5.96 8.43 -0.28
CA PHE A 66 -4.92 8.91 0.62
C PHE A 66 -4.78 8.00 1.84
N MET A 67 -5.87 7.66 2.52
CA MET A 67 -5.84 6.76 3.68
C MET A 67 -5.36 5.35 3.30
N VAL A 68 -5.83 4.82 2.18
CA VAL A 68 -5.47 3.48 1.67
C VAL A 68 -3.98 3.39 1.33
N PHE A 69 -3.40 4.46 0.76
CA PHE A 69 -1.99 4.52 0.47
C PHE A 69 -1.15 4.76 1.73
N SER A 70 -1.53 5.73 2.56
CA SER A 70 -0.70 6.19 3.66
C SER A 70 -0.53 5.15 4.76
N VAL A 71 -1.55 4.33 5.05
CA VAL A 71 -1.46 3.37 6.17
C VAL A 71 -0.41 2.28 5.93
N PRO A 72 -0.41 1.56 4.79
CA PRO A 72 0.64 0.57 4.52
C PRO A 72 2.02 1.19 4.31
N VAL A 73 2.10 2.40 3.73
CA VAL A 73 3.39 3.11 3.59
C VAL A 73 3.93 3.53 4.96
N ALA A 74 3.07 4.01 5.87
CA ALA A 74 3.47 4.32 7.24
C ALA A 74 3.97 3.06 7.98
N ALA A 75 3.32 1.91 7.78
CA ALA A 75 3.77 0.64 8.33
C ALA A 75 5.14 0.21 7.77
N LEU A 76 5.37 0.40 6.46
CA LEU A 76 6.68 0.18 5.83
C LEU A 76 7.75 1.10 6.42
N VAL A 77 7.47 2.40 6.55
CA VAL A 77 8.40 3.37 7.15
C VAL A 77 8.70 2.97 8.58
N LEU A 78 7.68 2.64 9.39
CA LEU A 78 7.86 2.17 10.76
C LEU A 78 8.75 0.92 10.82
N PHE A 79 8.47 -0.08 9.98
CA PHE A 79 9.29 -1.29 9.88
C PHE A 79 10.75 -0.95 9.54
N MET A 80 10.98 -0.05 8.58
CA MET A 80 12.33 0.36 8.22
C MET A 80 13.02 1.08 9.38
N THR A 81 12.33 1.98 10.08
CA THR A 81 12.92 2.71 11.23
C THR A 81 13.30 1.80 12.40
N LEU A 82 12.47 0.79 12.70
CA LEU A 82 12.71 -0.13 13.81
C LEU A 82 13.84 -1.13 13.52
N ASN A 83 14.13 -1.40 12.25
CA ASN A 83 15.13 -2.38 11.82
C ASN A 83 16.48 -1.75 11.41
N ILE A 84 16.72 -0.48 11.76
CA ILE A 84 18.01 0.21 11.55
C ILE A 84 19.02 -0.07 12.70
N ALA A 85 18.62 -0.81 13.75
CA ALA A 85 19.49 -1.22 14.86
C ALA A 85 20.24 -2.54 14.59
#